data_AF-A0A3D3SVA7-F1
#
_entry.id   AF-A0A3D3SVA7-F1
#
_cell.length_a   1.000
_cell.length_b   1.000
_cell.length_c   1.000
_cell.angle_alpha   90.00
_cell.angle_beta   90.00
_cell.angle_gamma   90.00
#
_symmetry.space_group_name_H-M   'P 1'
#
loop_
_entity.id
_entity.type
_entity.pdbx_description
1 polymer ?
#
loop_
_entity_poly.entity_id
_entity_poly.type
_entity_poly.pdbx_seq_one_letter_code
_entity_poly.pdbx_strand_id
1 'polypeptide(L)'
;DTQFLGYTNLTSQAEVTGLFVGGSPVQKAVEGQSVTVVLSQTPFYAESGGQVGDAGELVGPDLLVRVDDTQKISPNVFGHSGQVVRGSLSQGARLDARVDIGRRAQTARNHSVTHLMHKALREVLGDHVQQKGSLVDAEKTRFDFSHNQPVSVAELHEIERRVNAEILENTATRAQVMGFDEAVAGGATALFGEKYGDEVRVLDIGSSRELCGGTHVSRT
;
A
#
# COMPACT_ATOMS: atom_id res chain seq x y z
N ASP A 1 17.17 7.72 -4.39
CA ASP A 1 16.00 7.47 -3.52
C ASP A 1 14.82 8.27 -4.02
N THR A 2 13.62 7.76 -3.81
CA THR A 2 12.35 8.40 -4.10
C THR A 2 11.69 8.78 -2.78
N GLN A 3 11.39 10.06 -2.57
CA GLN A 3 10.66 10.51 -1.39
C GLN A 3 9.18 10.13 -1.50
N PHE A 4 8.68 9.32 -0.57
CA PHE A 4 7.26 8.95 -0.55
C PHE A 4 6.42 9.99 0.21
N LEU A 5 5.36 10.48 -0.45
CA LEU A 5 4.44 11.50 0.07
C LEU A 5 3.00 10.97 0.25
N GLY A 6 2.76 9.71 -0.15
CA GLY A 6 1.43 9.15 -0.33
C GLY A 6 0.61 8.90 0.93
N TYR A 7 1.20 9.11 2.11
CA TYR A 7 0.47 9.11 3.38
C TYR A 7 -0.40 10.36 3.57
N THR A 8 -0.02 11.48 2.96
CA THR A 8 -0.70 12.78 3.14
C THR A 8 -1.17 13.38 1.82
N ASN A 9 -0.47 13.10 0.72
CA ASN A 9 -0.72 13.72 -0.57
C ASN A 9 -1.09 12.66 -1.60
N LEU A 10 -2.11 12.93 -2.43
CA LEU A 10 -2.48 12.10 -3.58
C LEU A 10 -2.01 12.70 -4.91
N THR A 11 -1.42 13.90 -4.85
CA THR A 11 -0.81 14.61 -5.98
C THR A 11 0.50 15.23 -5.55
N SER A 12 1.51 15.23 -6.41
CA SER A 12 2.73 16.01 -6.20
C SER A 12 3.39 16.41 -7.51
N GLN A 13 4.11 17.53 -7.51
CA GLN A 13 5.09 17.81 -8.56
C GLN A 13 6.31 16.92 -8.36
N ALA A 14 6.89 16.40 -9.44
CA ALA A 14 8.06 15.54 -9.39
C ALA A 14 8.95 15.72 -10.62
N GLU A 15 10.20 15.31 -10.49
CA GLU A 15 11.18 15.23 -11.59
C GLU A 15 11.43 13.77 -11.96
N VAL A 16 11.51 13.47 -13.26
CA VAL A 16 11.85 12.14 -13.76
C VAL A 16 13.34 11.89 -13.63
N THR A 17 13.74 11.12 -12.62
CA THR A 17 15.14 10.80 -12.34
C THR A 17 15.63 9.58 -13.13
N GLY A 18 14.71 8.71 -13.56
CA GLY A 18 15.01 7.55 -14.39
C GLY A 18 13.85 7.21 -15.33
N LEU A 19 14.18 6.73 -16.53
CA LEU A 19 13.21 6.35 -17.55
C LEU A 19 13.70 5.10 -18.28
N PHE A 20 12.83 4.10 -18.38
CA PHE A 20 13.17 2.80 -18.96
C PHE A 20 12.10 2.35 -19.95
N VAL A 21 12.52 1.74 -21.06
CA VAL A 21 11.66 1.06 -22.04
C VAL A 21 12.21 -0.34 -22.25
N GLY A 22 11.38 -1.38 -22.05
CA GLY A 22 11.83 -2.78 -22.14
C GLY A 22 12.98 -3.10 -21.16
N GLY A 23 12.99 -2.46 -19.99
CA GLY A 23 14.04 -2.61 -18.97
C GLY A 23 15.36 -1.89 -19.27
N SER A 24 15.51 -1.27 -20.45
CA SER A 24 16.71 -0.51 -20.81
C SER A 24 16.53 0.99 -20.53
N PRO A 25 17.54 1.68 -19.97
CA PRO A 25 17.46 3.12 -19.73
C PRO A 25 17.40 3.89 -21.06
N VAL A 26 16.54 4.90 -21.13
CA VAL A 26 16.37 5.76 -22.30
C VAL A 26 16.30 7.23 -21.89
N GLN A 27 16.72 8.13 -22.78
CA GLN A 27 16.60 9.58 -22.54
C GLN A 27 15.21 10.13 -22.87
N LYS A 28 14.46 9.41 -23.72
CA LYS A 28 13.15 9.83 -24.20
C LYS A 28 12.28 8.61 -24.51
N ALA A 29 11.01 8.68 -24.13
CA ALA A 29 9.95 7.78 -24.53
C ALA A 29 8.85 8.58 -25.23
N VAL A 30 8.20 7.97 -26.22
CA VAL A 30 7.14 8.59 -27.03
C VAL A 30 5.83 7.84 -26.90
N GLU A 31 4.75 8.46 -27.35
CA GLU A 31 3.41 7.89 -27.41
C GLU A 31 3.38 6.43 -27.89
N GLY A 32 2.58 5.62 -27.21
CA GLY A 32 2.42 4.19 -27.43
C GLY A 32 3.45 3.31 -26.71
N GLN A 33 4.57 3.86 -26.24
CA GLN A 33 5.60 3.06 -25.57
C GLN A 33 5.25 2.74 -24.11
N SER A 34 5.46 1.48 -23.73
CA SER A 34 5.46 1.05 -22.34
C SER A 34 6.73 1.52 -21.64
N VAL A 35 6.59 2.09 -20.45
CA VAL A 35 7.65 2.73 -19.69
C VAL A 35 7.64 2.29 -18.23
N THR A 36 8.82 2.28 -17.62
CA THR A 36 8.96 2.39 -16.16
C THR A 36 9.60 3.73 -15.84
N VAL A 37 8.95 4.52 -15.02
CA VAL A 37 9.38 5.88 -14.65
C VAL A 37 9.80 5.90 -13.18
N VAL A 38 10.97 6.46 -12.90
CA VAL A 38 11.42 6.73 -11.53
C VAL A 38 11.34 8.24 -11.29
N LEU A 39 10.74 8.61 -10.17
CA LEU A 39 10.52 10.01 -9.78
C LEU A 39 11.41 10.38 -8.58
N SER A 40 11.73 11.66 -8.46
CA SER A 40 12.40 12.22 -7.27
C SER A 40 11.55 12.10 -6.01
N GLN A 41 10.23 12.30 -6.13
CA GLN A 41 9.24 12.13 -5.08
C GLN A 41 7.92 11.64 -5.68
N THR A 42 7.09 10.95 -4.91
CA THR A 42 5.84 10.39 -5.43
C THR A 42 4.76 10.23 -4.35
N PRO A 43 3.47 10.49 -4.69
CA PRO A 43 2.33 10.12 -3.86
C PRO A 43 1.93 8.65 -4.05
N PHE A 44 2.46 7.95 -5.06
CA PHE A 44 2.11 6.57 -5.37
C PHE A 44 2.75 5.62 -4.37
N TYR A 45 1.92 4.80 -3.73
CA TYR A 45 2.35 3.70 -2.91
C TYR A 45 2.93 2.61 -3.81
N ALA A 46 4.18 2.25 -3.53
CA ALA A 46 4.80 1.10 -4.16
C ALA A 46 4.41 -0.18 -3.41
N GLU A 47 4.01 -1.21 -4.14
CA GLU A 47 3.54 -2.48 -3.58
C GLU A 47 4.42 -2.98 -2.43
N SER A 48 3.77 -3.30 -1.31
CA SER A 48 4.43 -3.78 -0.10
C SER A 48 3.42 -4.27 0.92
N GLY A 49 3.82 -5.22 1.78
CA GLY A 49 2.98 -5.69 2.90
C GLY A 49 1.63 -6.28 2.48
N GLY A 50 1.55 -6.83 1.27
CA GLY A 50 0.32 -7.36 0.67
C GLY A 50 -0.55 -6.33 -0.05
N GLN A 51 -0.32 -5.03 0.14
CA GLN A 51 -1.03 -3.98 -0.59
C GLN A 51 -0.41 -3.76 -1.98
N VAL A 52 -1.24 -3.87 -3.03
CA VAL A 52 -0.83 -3.62 -4.41
C VAL A 52 -0.40 -2.17 -4.64
N GLY A 53 0.45 -1.98 -5.65
CA GLY A 53 0.90 -0.66 -6.09
C GLY A 53 -0.24 0.22 -6.58
N ASP A 54 -0.07 1.53 -6.41
CA ASP A 54 -1.03 2.48 -6.97
C ASP A 54 -0.95 2.60 -8.49
N ALA A 55 -2.12 2.92 -9.05
CA ALA A 55 -2.29 3.38 -10.41
C ALA A 55 -2.70 4.86 -10.43
N GLY A 56 -2.64 5.47 -11.61
CA GLY A 56 -2.94 6.89 -11.80
C GLY A 56 -2.29 7.44 -13.05
N GLU A 57 -1.83 8.70 -12.98
CA GLU A 57 -1.31 9.42 -14.15
C GLU A 57 -0.09 10.29 -13.79
N LEU A 58 0.82 10.43 -14.75
CA LEU A 58 1.85 11.46 -14.76
C LEU A 58 1.54 12.47 -15.88
N VAL A 59 1.37 13.73 -15.52
CA VAL A 59 0.85 14.78 -16.39
C VAL A 59 1.86 15.91 -16.53
N GLY A 60 2.22 16.25 -17.77
CA GLY A 60 2.98 17.45 -18.12
C GLY A 60 2.22 18.31 -19.13
N PRO A 61 2.79 19.43 -19.60
CA PRO A 61 2.12 20.36 -20.53
C PRO A 61 1.49 19.68 -21.75
N ASP A 62 2.25 18.82 -22.45
CA ASP A 62 1.78 18.03 -23.60
C ASP A 62 2.01 16.52 -23.40
N LEU A 63 2.11 16.09 -22.14
CA LEU A 63 2.45 14.72 -21.77
C LEU A 63 1.34 14.11 -20.93
N LEU A 64 0.94 12.89 -21.27
CA LEU A 64 0.15 12.01 -20.41
C LEU A 64 0.77 10.63 -20.39
N VAL A 65 1.14 10.17 -19.20
CA VAL A 65 1.52 8.77 -18.94
C VAL A 65 0.47 8.17 -18.04
N ARG A 66 -0.18 7.10 -18.48
CA ARG A 66 -1.01 6.28 -17.59
C ARG A 66 -0.08 5.38 -16.80
N VAL A 67 -0.21 5.39 -15.48
CA VAL A 67 0.49 4.48 -14.56
C VAL A 67 -0.48 3.36 -14.22
N ASP A 68 -0.11 2.14 -14.58
CA ASP A 68 -0.93 0.95 -14.36
C ASP A 68 -0.60 0.29 -13.00
N ASP A 69 0.66 0.42 -12.56
CA ASP A 69 1.17 -0.18 -11.33
C ASP A 69 2.44 0.54 -10.80
N THR A 70 2.66 0.49 -9.49
CA THR A 70 3.84 1.09 -8.83
C THR A 70 4.56 0.06 -7.96
N GLN A 71 5.83 -0.19 -8.26
CA GLN A 71 6.61 -1.27 -7.65
C GLN A 71 7.91 -0.75 -7.04
N LYS A 72 8.44 -1.43 -6.02
CA LYS A 72 9.78 -1.15 -5.49
C LYS A 72 10.82 -1.80 -6.40
N ILE A 73 11.61 -0.97 -7.12
CA ILE A 73 12.77 -1.45 -7.90
C ILE A 73 13.93 -1.81 -6.94
N SER A 74 14.07 -1.01 -5.89
CA SER A 74 14.93 -1.25 -4.75
C SER A 74 14.25 -0.67 -3.50
N PRO A 75 14.77 -0.89 -2.27
CA PRO A 75 14.08 -0.47 -1.04
C PRO A 75 13.58 0.98 -1.04
N ASN A 76 14.35 1.89 -1.64
CA ASN A 76 14.06 3.33 -1.68
C ASN A 76 13.81 3.86 -3.10
N VAL A 77 13.55 3.01 -4.10
CA VAL A 77 13.36 3.45 -5.50
C VAL A 77 12.04 2.89 -6.03
N PHE A 78 11.10 3.80 -6.35
CA PHE A 78 9.76 3.41 -6.78
C PHE A 78 9.63 3.57 -8.30
N GLY A 79 9.30 2.47 -8.96
CA GLY A 79 9.09 2.38 -10.40
C GLY A 79 7.60 2.45 -10.72
N HIS A 80 7.22 3.41 -11.55
CA HIS A 80 5.86 3.61 -12.02
C HIS A 80 5.77 3.00 -13.43
N SER A 81 5.15 1.82 -13.52
CA SER A 81 5.02 1.07 -14.77
C SER A 81 3.73 1.46 -15.47
N GLY A 82 3.82 1.71 -16.77
CA GLY A 82 2.68 2.21 -17.52
C GLY A 82 2.98 2.47 -18.99
N GLN A 83 2.23 3.38 -19.60
CA GLN A 83 2.34 3.71 -21.03
C GLN A 83 2.26 5.21 -21.27
N VAL A 84 3.09 5.72 -22.17
CA VAL A 84 2.93 7.09 -22.70
C VAL A 84 1.69 7.10 -23.59
N VAL A 85 0.61 7.72 -23.10
CA VAL A 85 -0.68 7.81 -23.81
C VAL A 85 -0.68 8.97 -24.79
N ARG A 86 0.05 10.05 -24.47
CA ARG A 86 0.14 11.24 -25.33
C ARG A 86 1.50 11.93 -25.16
N GLY A 87 2.09 12.34 -26.27
CA GLY A 87 3.29 13.19 -26.28
C GLY A 87 4.60 12.43 -26.09
N SER A 88 5.55 13.04 -25.39
CA SER A 88 6.84 12.41 -25.11
C SER A 88 7.37 12.75 -23.72
N LEU A 89 7.90 11.75 -23.03
CA LEU A 89 8.53 11.88 -21.72
C LEU A 89 10.04 11.83 -21.86
N SER A 90 10.74 12.76 -21.21
CA SER A 90 12.20 12.78 -21.16
C SER A 90 12.70 12.65 -19.72
N GLN A 91 13.89 12.06 -19.57
CA GLN A 91 14.60 12.12 -18.29
C GLN A 91 14.88 13.60 -17.92
N GLY A 92 14.74 13.95 -16.65
CA GLY A 92 14.85 15.32 -16.13
C GLY A 92 13.58 16.17 -16.32
N ALA A 93 12.52 15.63 -16.96
CA ALA A 93 11.26 16.35 -17.09
C ALA A 93 10.58 16.55 -15.74
N ARG A 94 9.94 17.72 -15.55
CA ARG A 94 9.06 18.00 -14.42
C ARG A 94 7.61 17.76 -14.80
N LEU A 95 6.86 17.12 -13.91
CA LEU A 95 5.47 16.73 -14.15
C LEU A 95 4.68 16.69 -12.84
N ASP A 96 3.35 16.62 -12.97
CA ASP A 96 2.43 16.32 -11.87
C ASP A 96 2.17 14.81 -11.81
N ALA A 97 2.49 14.18 -10.69
CA ALA A 97 2.11 12.81 -10.37
C ALA A 97 0.75 12.83 -9.66
N ARG A 98 -0.23 12.06 -10.15
CA ARG A 98 -1.62 12.04 -9.66
C ARG A 98 -2.10 10.61 -9.48
N VAL A 99 -2.35 10.20 -8.23
CA VAL A 99 -2.88 8.86 -7.91
C VAL A 99 -4.36 8.79 -8.29
N ASP A 100 -4.81 7.61 -8.75
CA ASP A 100 -6.24 7.30 -8.85
C ASP A 100 -6.85 7.23 -7.44
N ILE A 101 -7.55 8.31 -7.06
CA ILE A 101 -8.15 8.48 -5.73
C ILE A 101 -9.21 7.41 -5.47
N GLY A 102 -9.99 7.02 -6.48
CA GLY A 102 -11.06 6.04 -6.35
C GLY A 102 -10.51 4.65 -6.07
N ARG A 103 -9.50 4.25 -6.84
CA ARG A 103 -8.79 2.98 -6.63
C ARG A 103 -8.06 2.95 -5.29
N ARG A 104 -7.32 4.03 -4.95
CA ARG A 104 -6.63 4.16 -3.65
C ARG A 104 -7.58 4.00 -2.47
N ALA A 105 -8.73 4.67 -2.50
CA ALA A 105 -9.70 4.62 -1.40
C ALA A 105 -10.26 3.21 -1.20
N GLN A 106 -10.50 2.47 -2.29
CA GLN A 106 -10.94 1.07 -2.23
C GLN A 106 -9.86 0.17 -1.62
N THR A 107 -8.62 0.27 -2.11
CA THR A 107 -7.49 -0.48 -1.57
C THR A 107 -7.26 -0.17 -0.09
N ALA A 108 -7.34 1.10 0.32
CA ALA A 108 -7.17 1.49 1.72
C ALA A 108 -8.27 0.93 2.63
N ARG A 109 -9.53 0.85 2.17
CA ARG A 109 -10.61 0.17 2.90
C ARG A 109 -10.31 -1.32 3.08
N ASN A 110 -9.90 -1.98 2.00
CA ASN A 110 -9.57 -3.41 2.04
C ASN A 110 -8.35 -3.68 2.94
N HIS A 111 -7.35 -2.79 2.97
CA HIS A 111 -6.21 -2.94 3.87
C HIS A 111 -6.63 -2.75 5.32
N SER A 112 -7.41 -1.71 5.60
CA SER A 112 -7.91 -1.45 6.95
C SER A 112 -8.74 -2.62 7.50
N VAL A 113 -9.61 -3.22 6.68
CA VAL A 113 -10.37 -4.39 7.13
C VAL A 113 -9.49 -5.62 7.35
N THR A 114 -8.34 -5.75 6.67
CA THR A 114 -7.38 -6.82 6.94
C THR A 114 -6.91 -6.82 8.39
N HIS A 115 -6.66 -5.65 8.98
CA HIS A 115 -6.24 -5.55 10.39
C HIS A 115 -7.35 -5.92 11.37
N LEU A 116 -8.58 -5.46 11.11
CA LEU A 116 -9.75 -5.81 11.91
C LEU A 116 -10.02 -7.33 11.84
N MET A 117 -9.93 -7.89 10.63
CA MET A 117 -10.10 -9.32 10.39
C MET A 117 -8.99 -10.15 11.07
N HIS A 118 -7.73 -9.72 10.99
CA HIS A 118 -6.63 -10.41 11.66
C HIS A 118 -6.83 -10.47 13.18
N LYS A 119 -7.25 -9.37 13.78
CA LYS A 119 -7.59 -9.29 15.21
C LYS A 119 -8.77 -10.21 15.56
N ALA A 120 -9.87 -10.14 14.80
CA ALA A 120 -11.03 -11.00 15.00
C ALA A 120 -10.71 -12.50 14.86
N LEU A 121 -9.88 -12.87 13.88
CA LEU A 121 -9.41 -14.25 13.69
C LEU A 121 -8.69 -14.78 14.94
N ARG A 122 -7.80 -13.98 15.54
CA ARG A 122 -7.08 -14.37 16.76
C ARG A 122 -8.02 -14.52 17.95
N GLU A 123 -9.02 -13.65 18.09
CA GLU A 123 -9.98 -13.71 19.19
C GLU A 123 -10.95 -14.89 19.10
N VAL A 124 -11.35 -15.27 17.88
CA VAL A 124 -12.30 -16.36 17.65
C VAL A 124 -11.59 -17.71 17.59
N LEU A 125 -10.49 -17.80 16.85
CA LEU A 125 -9.81 -19.07 16.58
C LEU A 125 -8.65 -19.35 17.53
N GLY A 126 -8.08 -18.32 18.17
CA GLY A 126 -6.96 -18.41 19.11
C GLY A 126 -5.68 -17.71 18.65
N ASP A 127 -4.80 -17.44 19.61
CA ASP A 127 -3.56 -16.66 19.42
C ASP A 127 -2.51 -17.31 18.50
N HIS A 128 -2.67 -18.60 18.18
CA HIS A 128 -1.80 -19.32 17.24
C HIS A 128 -2.03 -18.93 15.78
N VAL A 129 -3.11 -18.20 15.47
CA VAL A 129 -3.31 -17.64 14.13
C VAL A 129 -2.17 -16.69 13.80
N GLN A 130 -1.45 -17.01 12.74
CA GLN A 130 -0.38 -16.19 12.19
C GLN A 130 -0.61 -15.99 10.69
N GLN A 131 -0.39 -14.77 10.21
CA GLN A 131 -0.37 -14.48 8.78
C GLN A 131 0.68 -15.34 8.05
N LYS A 132 0.29 -15.88 6.90
CA LYS A 132 1.12 -16.64 5.94
C LYS A 132 1.07 -16.05 4.53
N GLY A 133 0.14 -15.14 4.26
CA GLY A 133 0.03 -14.42 2.99
C GLY A 133 -1.01 -13.31 3.08
N SER A 134 -0.85 -12.27 2.29
CA SER A 134 -1.82 -11.19 2.18
C SER A 134 -1.82 -10.64 0.75
N LEU A 135 -3.02 -10.38 0.23
CA LEU A 135 -3.26 -9.60 -0.97
C LEU A 135 -4.33 -8.57 -0.65
N VAL A 136 -4.07 -7.32 -0.97
CA VAL A 136 -5.00 -6.21 -0.81
C VAL A 136 -4.98 -5.39 -2.10
N ASP A 137 -6.06 -5.52 -2.86
CA ASP A 137 -6.30 -4.73 -4.07
C ASP A 137 -7.60 -3.91 -3.90
N ALA A 138 -8.03 -3.23 -4.96
CA ALA A 138 -9.24 -2.40 -4.90
C ALA A 138 -10.54 -3.22 -4.87
N GLU A 139 -10.52 -4.46 -5.32
CA GLU A 139 -11.71 -5.32 -5.38
C GLU A 139 -11.88 -6.13 -4.10
N LYS A 140 -10.79 -6.57 -3.47
CA LYS A 140 -10.81 -7.49 -2.33
C LYS A 140 -9.57 -7.41 -1.44
N THR A 141 -9.71 -8.05 -0.28
CA THR A 141 -8.58 -8.56 0.50
C THR A 141 -8.61 -10.10 0.53
N ARG A 142 -7.44 -10.74 0.47
CA ARG A 142 -7.23 -12.15 0.79
C ARG A 142 -6.20 -12.21 1.91
N PHE A 143 -6.53 -12.92 2.98
CA PHE A 143 -5.65 -13.13 4.12
C PHE A 143 -5.47 -14.62 4.38
N ASP A 144 -4.25 -15.09 4.17
CA ASP A 144 -3.88 -16.49 4.35
C ASP A 144 -3.24 -16.63 5.75
N PHE A 145 -3.68 -17.59 6.55
CA PHE A 145 -3.22 -17.75 7.94
C PHE A 145 -3.08 -19.21 8.36
N SER A 146 -2.27 -19.45 9.41
CA SER A 146 -2.10 -20.79 9.98
C SER A 146 -3.28 -21.18 10.87
N HIS A 147 -3.93 -22.30 10.51
CA HIS A 147 -4.97 -22.93 11.32
C HIS A 147 -5.01 -24.43 11.01
N ASN A 148 -5.30 -25.27 12.01
CA ASN A 148 -5.14 -26.73 11.89
C ASN A 148 -6.38 -27.44 11.29
N GLN A 149 -7.46 -26.70 11.06
CA GLN A 149 -8.73 -27.21 10.57
C GLN A 149 -9.43 -26.12 9.74
N PRO A 150 -10.42 -26.47 8.90
CA PRO A 150 -11.26 -25.46 8.26
C PRO A 150 -12.01 -24.62 9.29
N VAL A 151 -12.15 -23.32 9.03
CA VAL A 151 -13.00 -22.44 9.85
C VAL A 151 -14.46 -22.88 9.65
N SER A 152 -15.17 -23.10 10.75
CA SER A 152 -16.58 -23.47 10.70
C SER A 152 -17.46 -22.28 10.30
N VAL A 153 -18.67 -22.56 9.80
CA VAL A 153 -19.65 -21.51 9.44
C VAL A 153 -19.98 -20.60 10.63
N ALA A 154 -20.06 -21.15 11.84
CA ALA A 154 -20.34 -20.36 13.04
C ALA A 154 -19.18 -19.42 13.40
N GLU A 155 -17.93 -19.90 13.29
CA GLU A 155 -16.74 -19.07 13.50
C GLU A 155 -16.63 -17.98 12.43
N LEU A 156 -16.92 -18.30 11.16
CA LEU A 156 -16.94 -17.31 10.07
C LEU A 156 -17.93 -16.18 10.36
N HIS A 157 -19.16 -16.50 10.76
CA HIS A 157 -20.16 -15.49 11.12
C HIS A 157 -19.74 -14.66 12.33
N GLU A 158 -19.09 -15.26 13.32
CA GLU A 158 -18.61 -14.52 14.50
C GLU A 158 -17.45 -13.57 14.14
N ILE A 159 -16.53 -13.99 13.27
CA ILE A 159 -15.46 -13.13 12.73
C ILE A 159 -16.07 -11.95 11.98
N GLU A 160 -17.00 -12.22 11.06
CA GLU A 160 -17.70 -11.18 10.29
C GLU A 160 -18.46 -10.19 11.20
N ARG A 161 -19.15 -10.71 12.21
CA ARG A 161 -19.88 -9.88 13.19
C ARG A 161 -18.94 -8.95 13.96
N ARG A 162 -17.78 -9.43 14.40
CA ARG A 162 -16.78 -8.61 15.12
C ARG A 162 -16.20 -7.51 14.26
N VAL A 163 -15.79 -7.85 13.04
CA VAL A 163 -15.26 -6.87 12.08
C VAL A 163 -16.28 -5.77 11.80
N ASN A 164 -17.54 -6.15 11.50
CA ASN A 164 -18.59 -5.18 11.24
C ASN A 164 -18.94 -4.32 12.46
N ALA A 165 -18.87 -4.88 13.67
CA ALA A 165 -19.06 -4.10 14.89
C ALA A 165 -18.00 -2.99 15.02
N GLU A 166 -16.72 -3.30 14.79
CA GLU A 166 -15.65 -2.29 14.85
C GLU A 166 -15.78 -1.22 13.77
N ILE A 167 -16.23 -1.58 12.57
CA ILE A 167 -16.55 -0.63 11.50
C ILE A 167 -17.65 0.34 11.97
N LEU A 168 -18.72 -0.17 12.58
CA LEU A 168 -19.85 0.65 13.04
C LEU A 168 -19.48 1.58 14.20
N GLU A 169 -18.49 1.23 15.03
CA GLU A 169 -17.95 2.11 16.07
C GLU A 169 -17.28 3.36 15.48
N ASN A 170 -16.83 3.32 14.22
CA ASN A 170 -16.27 4.45 13.47
C ASN A 170 -15.21 5.19 14.28
N THR A 171 -14.24 4.47 14.84
CA THR A 171 -13.19 5.01 15.71
C THR A 171 -12.05 5.61 14.87
N ALA A 172 -11.35 6.61 15.39
CA ALA A 172 -10.24 7.24 14.65
C ALA A 172 -9.03 6.30 14.55
N THR A 173 -8.47 6.19 13.34
CA THR A 173 -7.21 5.50 13.06
C THR A 173 -6.03 6.40 13.41
N ARG A 174 -5.00 5.85 14.03
CA ARG A 174 -3.76 6.58 14.36
C ARG A 174 -2.56 5.85 13.75
N ALA A 175 -1.70 6.61 13.08
CA ALA A 175 -0.43 6.12 12.58
C ALA A 175 0.72 6.96 13.14
N GLN A 176 1.81 6.31 13.51
CA GLN A 176 2.97 6.95 14.13
C GLN A 176 4.24 6.17 13.82
N VAL A 177 5.36 6.88 13.70
CA VAL A 177 6.69 6.28 13.58
C VAL A 177 7.34 6.28 14.96
N MET A 178 7.89 5.14 15.36
CA MET A 178 8.60 4.98 16.64
C MET A 178 9.66 3.89 16.53
N GLY A 179 10.47 3.71 17.58
CA GLY A 179 11.48 2.65 17.63
C GLY A 179 10.84 1.25 17.62
N PHE A 180 11.48 0.29 16.95
CA PHE A 180 10.97 -1.08 16.85
C PHE A 180 10.69 -1.71 18.23
N ASP A 181 11.66 -1.61 19.15
CA ASP A 181 11.52 -2.17 20.50
C ASP A 181 10.39 -1.50 21.29
N GLU A 182 10.21 -0.19 21.13
CA GLU A 182 9.10 0.56 21.74
C GLU A 182 7.75 0.12 21.17
N ALA A 183 7.66 -0.09 19.86
CA ALA A 183 6.45 -0.56 19.21
C ALA A 183 6.03 -1.93 19.74
N VAL A 184 6.96 -2.88 19.81
CA VAL A 184 6.71 -4.24 20.31
C VAL A 184 6.36 -4.22 21.81
N ALA A 185 7.09 -3.45 22.62
CA ALA A 185 6.78 -3.28 24.04
C ALA A 185 5.39 -2.65 24.26
N GLY A 186 4.96 -1.78 23.35
CA GLY A 186 3.63 -1.18 23.30
C GLY A 186 2.53 -2.11 22.76
N GLY A 187 2.83 -3.39 22.53
CA GLY A 187 1.85 -4.40 22.09
C GLY A 187 1.58 -4.41 20.58
N ALA A 188 2.40 -3.75 19.77
CA ALA A 188 2.27 -3.85 18.32
C ALA A 188 2.66 -5.25 17.83
N THR A 189 1.79 -5.85 17.02
CA THR A 189 2.09 -7.13 16.38
C THR A 189 2.99 -6.89 15.17
N ALA A 190 4.16 -7.53 15.17
CA ALA A 190 5.02 -7.63 14.00
C ALA A 190 4.52 -8.75 13.07
N LEU A 191 4.52 -8.50 11.76
CA LEU A 191 4.08 -9.48 10.77
C LEU A 191 5.18 -10.51 10.52
N PHE A 192 4.77 -11.77 10.37
CA PHE A 192 5.67 -12.89 10.17
C PHE A 192 6.42 -12.78 8.83
N GLY A 193 7.74 -12.91 8.86
CA GLY A 193 8.59 -12.95 7.66
C GLY A 193 9.11 -11.59 7.18
N GLU A 194 8.65 -10.49 7.78
CA GLU A 194 9.10 -9.14 7.45
C GLU A 194 10.41 -8.78 8.18
N LYS A 195 11.26 -7.99 7.51
CA LYS A 195 12.45 -7.39 8.13
C LYS A 195 12.14 -5.93 8.47
N TYR A 196 12.27 -5.59 9.74
CA TYR A 196 12.05 -4.24 10.25
C TYR A 196 13.38 -3.52 10.50
N GLY A 197 13.41 -2.23 10.21
CA GLY A 197 14.51 -1.35 10.61
C GLY A 197 14.34 -0.84 12.05
N ASP A 198 15.25 0.03 12.48
CA ASP A 198 15.24 0.60 13.83
C ASP A 198 13.99 1.45 14.10
N GLU A 199 13.47 2.13 13.08
CA GLU A 199 12.20 2.85 13.11
C GLU A 199 11.12 2.14 12.29
N VAL A 200 9.92 2.04 12.87
CA VAL A 200 8.76 1.39 12.24
C VAL A 200 7.51 2.26 12.34
N ARG A 201 6.63 2.10 11.35
CA ARG A 201 5.31 2.71 11.36
C ARG A 201 4.32 1.77 12.05
N VAL A 202 3.72 2.23 13.14
CA VAL A 202 2.67 1.55 13.89
C VAL A 202 1.32 2.12 13.49
N LEU A 203 0.37 1.23 13.19
CA LEU A 203 -1.02 1.55 12.93
C LEU A 203 -1.88 1.06 14.10
N ASP A 204 -2.61 1.97 14.70
CA ASP A 204 -3.74 1.69 15.60
C ASP A 204 -5.04 1.87 14.81
N ILE A 205 -5.82 0.80 14.65
CA ILE A 205 -7.13 0.83 13.98
C ILE A 205 -8.12 -0.10 14.70
N GLY A 206 -9.21 0.48 15.21
CA GLY A 206 -10.14 -0.25 16.06
C GLY A 206 -9.41 -0.82 17.27
N SER A 207 -9.55 -2.13 17.48
CA SER A 207 -8.87 -2.88 18.54
C SER A 207 -7.50 -3.46 18.12
N SER A 208 -7.06 -3.21 16.87
CA SER A 208 -5.79 -3.70 16.32
C SER A 208 -4.65 -2.68 16.44
N ARG A 209 -3.45 -3.18 16.74
CA ARG A 209 -2.19 -2.42 16.77
C ARG A 209 -1.10 -3.23 16.07
N GLU A 210 -0.65 -2.79 14.91
CA GLU A 210 0.26 -3.57 14.04
C GLU A 210 1.34 -2.70 13.39
N LEU A 211 2.48 -3.32 13.07
CA LEU A 211 3.50 -2.70 12.24
C LEU A 211 3.03 -2.71 10.79
N CYS A 212 2.66 -1.54 10.25
CA CYS A 212 2.11 -1.44 8.90
C CYS A 212 2.58 -0.18 8.17
N GLY A 213 3.21 -0.39 7.01
CA GLY A 213 3.58 0.66 6.07
C GLY A 213 2.49 0.98 5.04
N GLY A 214 1.31 0.37 5.13
CA GLY A 214 0.22 0.54 4.17
C GLY A 214 -0.52 1.87 4.26
N THR A 215 -1.43 2.05 3.30
CA THR A 215 -2.41 3.14 3.33
C THR A 215 -3.71 2.66 3.97
N HIS A 216 -4.31 3.50 4.82
CA HIS A 216 -5.49 3.14 5.61
C HIS A 216 -6.53 4.24 5.57
N VAL A 217 -7.77 3.89 5.88
CA VAL A 217 -8.82 4.87 6.17
C VAL A 217 -8.51 5.65 7.45
N SER A 218 -9.13 6.82 7.60
CA SER A 218 -8.97 7.67 8.78
C SER A 218 -9.79 7.22 9.98
N ARG A 219 -10.82 6.40 9.75
CA ARG A 219 -11.71 5.85 10.77
C ARG A 219 -12.20 4.46 10.36
N THR A 220 -12.49 3.60 11.33
CA THR A 220 -13.08 2.27 11.07
C THR A 220 -14.42 2.34 10.34
#